data_AF-A0A818YS38-F1
#
_entry.id   AF-A0A818YS38-F1
#
_cell.length_a   1.000
_cell.length_b   1.000
_cell.length_c   1.000
_cell.angle_alpha   90.00
_cell.angle_beta   90.00
_cell.angle_gamma   90.00
#
_symmetry.space_group_name_H-M   'P 1'
#
loop_
_entity.id
_entity.type
_entity.pdbx_description
1 polymer ?
#
loop_
_entity_poly.entity_id
_entity_poly.type
_entity_poly.pdbx_seq_one_letter_code
_entity_poly.pdbx_strand_id
1 'polypeptide(L)'
;MAARFLRDFELQHARRILDELASSQEMRKPIENFDINQTIYRGVEMDLSAQYPQGQIFTWWGFSSCTNSVQVLQSEQFLGKTGDRTLFSIDCESGKNI
;
A
#
# COMPACT_ATOMS: atom_id res chain seq x y z
N MET A 1 -26.52 28.81 -7.23
CA MET A 1 -25.30 29.35 -6.59
C MET A 1 -24.34 28.29 -6.03
N ALA A 2 -24.75 27.05 -5.74
CA ALA A 2 -23.85 26.04 -5.14
C ALA A 2 -22.90 25.32 -6.12
N ALA A 3 -23.25 25.20 -7.40
CA ALA A 3 -22.48 24.40 -8.36
C ALA A 3 -21.19 25.07 -8.91
N ARG A 4 -20.99 26.36 -8.66
CA ARG A 4 -19.78 27.09 -9.09
C ARG A 4 -18.66 27.00 -8.05
N PHE A 5 -19.01 26.99 -6.77
CA PHE A 5 -18.07 26.93 -5.65
C PHE A 5 -17.33 25.59 -5.56
N LEU A 6 -17.99 24.47 -5.86
CA LEU A 6 -17.36 23.14 -5.85
C LEU A 6 -16.37 22.91 -7.00
N ARG A 7 -16.57 23.58 -8.14
CA ARG A 7 -15.64 23.50 -9.28
C ARG A 7 -14.38 24.34 -9.04
N ASP A 8 -14.53 25.47 -8.38
CA ASP A 8 -13.40 26.37 -8.09
C ASP A 8 -12.47 25.79 -7.00
N PHE A 9 -13.01 25.01 -6.05
CA PHE A 9 -12.22 24.32 -5.01
C PHE A 9 -11.37 23.15 -5.57
N GLU A 10 -11.97 22.31 -6.41
CA GLU A 10 -11.29 21.20 -7.10
C GLU A 10 -10.16 21.71 -8.01
N LEU A 11 -10.39 22.81 -8.73
CA LEU A 11 -9.40 23.41 -9.64
C LEU A 11 -8.24 24.10 -8.91
N GLN A 12 -8.46 24.67 -7.72
CA GLN A 12 -7.37 25.23 -6.90
C GLN A 12 -6.48 24.14 -6.29
N HIS A 13 -7.05 23.01 -5.86
CA HIS A 13 -6.26 21.88 -5.35
C HIS A 13 -5.45 21.21 -6.45
N ALA A 14 -6.04 20.97 -7.63
CA ALA A 14 -5.35 20.37 -8.76
C ALA A 14 -4.18 21.23 -9.26
N ARG A 15 -4.33 22.56 -9.27
CA ARG A 15 -3.24 23.48 -9.63
C ARG A 15 -2.08 23.46 -8.64
N ARG A 16 -2.37 23.37 -7.34
CA ARG A 16 -1.33 23.26 -6.31
C ARG A 16 -0.50 21.99 -6.46
N ILE A 17 -1.15 20.86 -6.78
CA ILE A 17 -0.47 19.59 -7.07
C ILE A 17 0.38 19.70 -8.34
N LEU A 18 -0.13 20.34 -9.40
CA LEU A 18 0.62 20.50 -10.64
C LEU A 18 1.83 21.44 -10.49
N ASP A 19 1.72 22.50 -9.68
CA ASP A 19 2.84 23.40 -9.38
C ASP A 19 3.89 22.73 -8.46
N GLU A 20 3.46 21.91 -7.49
CA GLU A 20 4.37 21.07 -6.67
C GLU A 20 5.07 20.00 -7.51
N LEU A 21 4.39 19.41 -8.51
CA LEU A 21 4.98 18.45 -9.45
C LEU A 21 5.93 19.11 -10.47
N ALA A 22 5.65 20.35 -10.89
CA ALA A 22 6.51 21.11 -11.80
C ALA A 22 7.79 21.59 -11.10
N SER A 23 7.71 21.98 -9.82
CA SER A 23 8.87 22.38 -9.02
C SER A 23 9.75 21.20 -8.57
N SER A 24 9.26 19.96 -8.68
CA SER A 24 9.99 18.74 -8.28
C SER A 24 10.76 18.08 -9.43
N GLN A 25 10.82 18.71 -10.63
CA GLN A 25 11.61 18.26 -11.78
C GLN A 25 13.14 18.46 -11.61
N GLU A 26 13.65 18.33 -10.39
CA GLU A 26 15.08 18.39 -10.10
C GLU A 26 15.53 17.23 -9.22
N MET A 27 15.07 16.00 -9.52
CA MET A 27 15.80 14.78 -9.12
C MET A 27 15.34 13.54 -9.89
N ARG A 28 15.42 13.56 -11.22
CA ARG A 28 15.30 12.31 -12.00
C ARG A 28 16.63 11.56 -11.98
N LYS A 29 17.05 11.10 -10.80
CA LYS A 29 17.90 9.90 -10.75
C LYS A 29 17.06 8.76 -11.32
N PRO A 30 17.62 7.87 -12.16
CA PRO A 30 16.87 6.69 -12.59
C PRO A 30 16.44 5.98 -11.32
N ILE A 31 15.14 5.94 -11.05
CA ILE A 31 14.63 5.01 -10.06
C ILE A 31 14.83 3.66 -10.74
N GLU A 32 15.96 3.01 -10.48
CA GLU A 32 16.03 1.56 -10.60
C GLU A 32 14.99 1.03 -9.63
N ASN A 33 13.74 0.97 -10.10
CA ASN A 33 12.63 0.35 -9.41
C ASN A 33 12.94 -1.13 -9.41
N PHE A 34 13.74 -1.55 -8.43
CA PHE A 34 14.07 -2.95 -8.22
C PHE A 34 12.76 -3.68 -7.98
N ASP A 35 12.31 -4.42 -8.98
CA ASP A 35 11.17 -5.32 -8.82
C ASP A 35 11.53 -6.29 -7.69
N ILE A 36 10.65 -6.33 -6.69
CA ILE A 36 10.84 -7.22 -5.58
C ILE A 36 10.41 -8.62 -6.03
N ASN A 37 11.39 -9.52 -6.14
CA ASN A 37 11.18 -10.96 -6.30
C ASN A 37 11.56 -11.71 -5.02
N GLN A 38 10.73 -11.59 -3.98
CA GLN A 38 10.98 -12.23 -2.68
C GLN A 38 9.67 -12.45 -1.91
N THR A 39 9.73 -13.31 -0.90
CA THR A 39 8.61 -13.48 0.03
C THR A 39 8.44 -12.23 0.89
N ILE A 40 7.25 -11.64 0.83
CA ILE A 40 6.82 -10.50 1.64
C ILE A 40 5.69 -10.93 2.56
N TYR A 41 5.48 -10.16 3.62
CA TYR A 41 4.55 -10.47 4.67
C TYR A 41 3.54 -9.36 4.87
N ARG A 42 2.30 -9.75 5.17
CA ARG A 42 1.23 -8.83 5.56
C ARG A 42 0.51 -9.39 6.78
N GLY A 43 0.43 -8.59 7.83
CA GLY A 43 -0.31 -8.90 9.04
C GLY A 43 -1.69 -8.26 9.05
N VAL A 44 -2.70 -8.99 9.56
CA VAL A 44 -4.02 -8.46 9.88
C VAL A 44 -4.43 -8.95 11.26
N GLU A 45 -4.82 -8.04 12.15
CA GLU A 45 -5.31 -8.32 13.51
C GLU A 45 -6.77 -8.84 13.52
N MET A 46 -7.02 -9.88 12.74
CA MET A 46 -8.32 -10.56 12.65
C MET A 46 -8.13 -11.97 12.06
N ASP A 47 -8.99 -12.92 12.44
CA ASP A 47 -9.09 -14.20 11.76
C ASP A 47 -9.80 -14.03 10.40
N LEU A 48 -9.08 -14.34 9.33
CA LEU A 48 -9.56 -14.32 7.95
C LEU A 48 -9.61 -15.73 7.33
N SER A 49 -9.38 -16.78 8.11
CA SER A 49 -9.31 -18.17 7.62
C SER A 49 -10.54 -18.59 6.80
N ALA A 50 -11.73 -18.21 7.25
CA ALA A 50 -12.98 -18.48 6.55
C ALA A 50 -13.13 -17.73 5.21
N GLN A 51 -12.46 -16.59 5.05
CA GLN A 51 -12.54 -15.75 3.85
C GLN A 51 -11.51 -16.15 2.78
N TYR A 52 -10.46 -16.90 3.15
CA TYR A 52 -9.41 -17.38 2.26
C TYR A 52 -9.34 -18.91 2.19
N PRO A 53 -10.40 -19.58 1.68
CA PRO A 53 -10.36 -21.02 1.42
C PRO A 53 -9.22 -21.42 0.46
N GLN A 54 -8.64 -22.58 0.71
CA GLN A 54 -7.55 -23.12 -0.09
C GLN A 54 -7.96 -23.37 -1.55
N GLY A 55 -7.05 -23.09 -2.49
CA GLY A 55 -7.24 -23.35 -3.93
C GLY A 55 -8.07 -22.30 -4.66
N GLN A 56 -8.39 -21.19 -4.01
CA GLN A 56 -9.14 -20.07 -4.58
C GLN A 56 -8.19 -18.92 -4.93
N ILE A 57 -8.57 -18.13 -5.93
CA ILE A 57 -7.82 -16.96 -6.40
C ILE A 57 -8.50 -15.71 -5.86
N PHE A 58 -7.72 -14.78 -5.30
CA PHE A 58 -8.20 -13.54 -4.70
C PHE A 58 -7.53 -12.34 -5.34
N THR A 59 -8.29 -11.26 -5.50
CA THR A 59 -7.80 -9.97 -6.00
C THR A 59 -8.00 -8.89 -4.94
N TRP A 60 -6.92 -8.19 -4.57
CA TRP A 60 -6.98 -7.00 -3.71
C TRP A 60 -7.03 -5.74 -4.57
N TRP A 61 -8.18 -5.07 -4.58
CA TRP A 61 -8.41 -3.87 -5.40
C TRP A 61 -7.69 -2.62 -4.89
N GLY A 62 -7.33 -2.60 -3.60
CA GLY A 62 -6.60 -1.50 -2.96
C GLY A 62 -5.10 -1.76 -2.90
N PHE A 63 -4.32 -0.69 -2.77
CA PHE A 63 -2.91 -0.79 -2.43
C PHE A 63 -2.73 -1.54 -1.10
N SER A 64 -1.87 -2.55 -1.12
CA SER A 64 -1.62 -3.42 0.03
C SER A 64 -0.18 -3.22 0.49
N SER A 65 -0.01 -2.58 1.65
CA SER A 65 1.30 -2.49 2.31
C SER A 65 1.77 -3.87 2.76
N CYS A 66 3.05 -4.13 2.55
CA CYS A 66 3.72 -5.38 2.90
C CYS A 66 5.11 -5.07 3.46
N THR A 67 5.69 -6.00 4.20
CA THR A 67 7.07 -5.89 4.72
C THR A 67 7.87 -7.13 4.36
N ASN A 68 9.16 -6.97 4.09
CA ASN A 68 10.08 -8.09 3.92
C ASN A 68 10.62 -8.63 5.27
N SER A 69 10.27 -8.00 6.39
CA SER A 69 10.73 -8.41 7.73
C SER A 69 9.57 -8.89 8.59
N VAL A 70 9.59 -10.18 8.94
CA VAL A 70 8.63 -10.78 9.88
C VAL A 70 8.70 -10.11 11.26
N GLN A 71 9.87 -9.60 11.66
CA GLN A 71 10.09 -8.92 12.93
C GLN A 71 9.33 -7.59 13.01
N VAL A 72 9.16 -6.88 11.89
CA VAL A 72 8.33 -5.66 11.86
C VAL A 72 6.89 -5.99 12.23
N LEU A 73 6.37 -7.15 11.83
CA LEU A 73 5.01 -7.56 12.19
C LEU A 73 4.87 -7.89 13.69
N GLN A 74 5.94 -8.21 14.41
CA GLN A 74 5.89 -8.51 15.85
C GLN A 74 5.73 -7.27 16.74
N SER A 75 5.73 -6.07 16.16
CA SER A 75 5.46 -4.83 16.87
C SER A 75 3.95 -4.70 17.17
N GLU A 76 3.63 -4.16 18.34
CA GLU A 76 2.24 -3.86 18.77
C GLU A 76 1.54 -2.83 17.86
N GLN A 77 2.27 -2.19 16.94
CA GLN A 77 1.70 -1.26 15.98
C GLN A 77 1.20 -1.96 14.69
N PHE A 78 1.52 -3.25 14.49
CA PHE A 78 1.20 -3.98 13.26
C PHE A 78 0.34 -5.22 13.50
N LEU A 79 0.92 -6.30 14.04
CA LEU A 79 0.18 -7.55 14.31
C LEU A 79 -0.10 -7.73 15.81
N GLY A 80 0.70 -7.08 16.66
CA GLY A 80 0.70 -7.29 18.09
C GLY A 80 0.95 -8.73 18.52
N LYS A 81 0.97 -8.94 19.83
CA LYS A 81 1.28 -10.25 20.42
C LYS A 81 0.06 -11.04 20.91
N THR A 82 -1.14 -10.45 20.91
CA THR A 82 -2.35 -11.08 21.45
C THR A 82 -3.54 -10.97 20.50
N GLY A 83 -4.51 -11.89 20.61
CA GLY A 83 -5.71 -11.93 19.76
C GLY A 83 -5.60 -12.83 18.53
N ASP A 84 -6.74 -12.98 17.85
CA ASP A 84 -6.88 -13.69 16.58
C ASP A 84 -6.27 -12.85 15.45
N ARG A 85 -5.42 -13.48 14.64
CA ARG A 85 -4.62 -12.77 13.65
C ARG A 85 -4.30 -13.65 12.45
N THR A 86 -4.22 -13.02 11.29
CA THR A 86 -3.86 -13.67 10.03
C THR A 86 -2.55 -13.10 9.51
N LEU A 87 -1.60 -14.00 9.23
CA LEU A 87 -0.35 -13.66 8.56
C LEU A 87 -0.40 -14.19 7.13
N PHE A 88 -0.30 -13.28 6.17
CA PHE A 88 -0.09 -13.63 4.77
C PHE A 88 1.41 -13.68 4.49
N SER A 89 1.87 -14.81 3.98
CA SER A 89 3.18 -14.97 3.34
C SER A 89 2.95 -15.00 1.84
N ILE A 90 3.50 -14.03 1.12
CA ILE A 90 3.22 -13.78 -0.29
C ILE A 90 4.53 -13.84 -1.05
N ASP A 91 4.64 -14.77 -1.99
CA ASP A 91 5.74 -14.76 -2.96
C ASP A 91 5.43 -13.69 -3.99
N CYS A 92 6.18 -12.58 -3.91
CA CYS A 92 5.97 -11.42 -4.76
C CYS A 92 6.92 -11.49 -5.96
N GLU A 93 6.40 -11.34 -7.18
CA GLU A 93 7.21 -11.36 -8.41
C GLU A 93 7.53 -9.94 -8.94
N SER A 94 6.66 -8.96 -8.68
CA SER A 94 6.73 -7.62 -9.30
C SER A 94 6.37 -6.47 -8.34
N GLY A 95 6.70 -6.61 -7.06
CA GLY A 95 6.43 -5.60 -6.04
C GLY A 95 7.31 -4.36 -6.18
N LYS A 96 6.89 -3.23 -5.61
CA LYS A 96 7.70 -2.00 -5.53
C LYS A 96 8.15 -1.74 -4.09
N ASN A 97 9.44 -1.49 -3.93
CA ASN A 97 10.03 -1.07 -2.66
C ASN A 97 9.92 0.45 -2.55
N ILE A 98 9.16 0.93 -1.57
CA ILE A 98 8.85 2.35 -1.32
C ILE A 98 9.12 2.68 0.15
#